data_AF-A0A958H4I9-F1
#
_entry.id   AF-A0A958H4I9-F1
#
_cell.length_a   1.000
_cell.length_b   1.000
_cell.length_c   1.000
_cell.angle_alpha   90.00
_cell.angle_beta   90.00
_cell.angle_gamma   90.00
#
_symmetry.space_group_name_H-M   'P 1'
#
loop_
_entity.id
_entity.type
_entity.pdbx_description
1 polymer ?
#
loop_
_entity_poly.entity_id
_entity_poly.type
_entity_poly.pdbx_seq_one_letter_code
_entity_poly.pdbx_strand_id
1 'polypeptide(L)'
;GYDLSPVTEAGQDLIVTLHWRALSPIPQNYNVFVHLVDAEGQLITQHDGEPWWELPLPTSTWQPGETLRDRHVLALPPDLPPGTYRLQVGVYYWENLERLPVLENGVPVNNFVELGNLELGQ
;
A
#
# COMPACT_ATOMS: atom_id res chain seq x y z
N GLY A 1 -3.39 7.50 6.41
CA GLY A 1 -4.71 6.84 6.62
C GLY A 1 -5.06 6.06 5.37
N TYR A 2 -6.17 5.32 5.34
CA TYR A 2 -6.56 4.57 4.15
C TYR A 2 -8.07 4.29 4.13
N ASP A 3 -8.60 4.04 2.93
CA ASP A 3 -9.95 3.49 2.69
C ASP A 3 -9.82 2.19 1.86
N LEU A 4 -10.75 1.26 2.07
CA LEU A 4 -10.88 0.02 1.30
C LEU A 4 -12.24 -0.01 0.59
N SER A 5 -12.27 -0.46 -0.67
CA SER A 5 -13.55 -0.85 -1.27
C SER A 5 -14.11 -2.09 -0.57
N PRO A 6 -15.43 -2.23 -0.51
CA PRO A 6 -16.02 -3.50 -0.09
C PRO A 6 -15.65 -4.59 -1.10
N VAL A 7 -15.30 -5.75 -0.57
CA VAL A 7 -15.11 -6.99 -1.33
C VAL A 7 -15.81 -8.10 -0.57
N THR A 8 -16.55 -8.94 -1.29
CA THR A 8 -17.31 -10.04 -0.68
C THR A 8 -16.92 -11.41 -1.22
N GLU A 9 -16.20 -11.49 -2.34
CA GLU A 9 -15.87 -12.74 -3.01
C GLU A 9 -14.50 -12.67 -3.69
N ALA A 10 -13.91 -13.84 -3.93
CA ALA A 10 -12.69 -14.02 -4.71
C ALA A 10 -12.89 -13.53 -6.16
N GLY A 11 -11.80 -13.13 -6.83
CA GLY A 11 -11.85 -12.66 -8.22
C GLY A 11 -12.30 -11.20 -8.40
N GLN A 12 -12.76 -10.52 -7.34
CA GLN A 12 -13.04 -9.09 -7.36
C GLN A 12 -11.75 -8.26 -7.23
N ASP A 13 -11.79 -7.02 -7.72
CA ASP A 13 -10.74 -6.04 -7.46
C ASP A 13 -10.94 -5.41 -6.07
N LEU A 14 -9.93 -5.51 -5.21
CA LEU A 14 -9.83 -4.72 -4.00
C LEU A 14 -9.15 -3.38 -4.32
N ILE A 15 -9.88 -2.28 -4.12
CA ILE A 15 -9.34 -0.93 -4.26
C ILE A 15 -8.88 -0.46 -2.88
N VAL A 16 -7.60 -0.12 -2.78
CA VAL A 16 -6.98 0.49 -1.60
C VAL A 16 -6.67 1.95 -1.94
N THR A 17 -7.28 2.88 -1.21
CA THR A 17 -6.95 4.31 -1.32
C THR A 17 -6.12 4.73 -0.13
N LEU A 18 -4.86 5.08 -0.36
CA LEU A 18 -3.96 5.58 0.67
C LEU A 18 -4.08 7.10 0.78
N HIS A 19 -4.02 7.57 2.01
CA HIS A 19 -4.01 8.99 2.36
C HIS A 19 -2.65 9.36 2.93
N TRP A 20 -1.87 10.06 2.09
CA TRP A 20 -0.53 10.51 2.41
C TRP A 20 -0.55 11.95 2.88
N ARG A 21 0.34 12.28 3.82
CA ARG A 21 0.64 13.68 4.18
C ARG A 21 2.15 13.87 4.15
N ALA A 22 2.64 14.74 3.29
CA ALA A 22 4.05 15.09 3.28
C ALA A 22 4.38 15.92 4.53
N LEU A 23 5.37 15.50 5.31
CA LEU A 23 5.77 16.23 6.53
C LEU A 23 6.95 17.17 6.29
N SER A 24 7.74 16.90 5.25
CA SER A 24 8.91 17.65 4.83
C SER A 24 9.06 17.55 3.31
N PRO A 25 9.91 18.39 2.68
CA PRO A 25 10.24 18.22 1.28
C PRO A 25 10.81 16.83 1.01
N ILE A 26 10.40 16.23 -0.11
CA ILE A 26 10.87 14.92 -0.55
C ILE A 26 11.77 15.15 -1.78
N PRO A 27 13.07 14.86 -1.71
CA PRO A 27 14.00 15.24 -2.79
C PRO A 27 13.92 14.36 -4.03
N GLN A 28 13.19 13.24 -3.98
CA GLN A 28 13.20 12.22 -5.03
C GLN A 28 11.87 11.45 -5.11
N ASN A 29 11.68 10.72 -6.21
CA ASN A 29 10.51 9.86 -6.36
C ASN A 29 10.72 8.54 -5.63
N TYR A 30 9.63 8.05 -5.04
CA TYR A 30 9.52 6.72 -4.47
C TYR A 30 8.34 5.99 -5.08
N ASN A 31 8.42 4.68 -5.08
CA ASN A 31 7.28 3.81 -5.36
C ASN A 31 6.64 3.37 -4.04
N VAL A 32 5.35 3.13 -4.10
CA VAL A 32 4.55 2.53 -3.04
C VAL A 32 4.20 1.11 -3.44
N PHE A 33 4.35 0.18 -2.52
CA PHE A 33 3.77 -1.15 -2.66
C PHE A 33 2.58 -1.31 -1.73
N VAL A 34 1.57 -2.02 -2.20
CA VAL A 34 0.45 -2.52 -1.40
C VAL A 34 0.39 -4.02 -1.62
N HIS A 35 0.61 -4.80 -0.58
CA HIS A 35 0.62 -6.24 -0.63
C HIS A 35 -0.56 -6.78 0.18
N LEU A 36 -1.25 -7.77 -0.38
CA LEU A 36 -2.15 -8.64 0.37
C LEU A 36 -1.40 -9.93 0.67
N VAL A 37 -1.31 -10.29 1.95
CA VAL A 37 -0.64 -11.51 2.42
C VAL A 37 -1.58 -12.37 3.24
N ASP A 38 -1.34 -13.67 3.33
CA ASP A 38 -2.07 -14.57 4.22
C ASP A 38 -1.58 -14.52 5.68
N ALA A 39 -2.11 -15.43 6.51
CA ALA A 39 -1.74 -15.55 7.92
C ALA A 39 -0.26 -15.90 8.12
N GLU A 40 0.31 -16.70 7.21
CA GLU A 40 1.71 -17.10 7.20
C GLU A 40 2.64 -16.00 6.64
N GLY A 41 2.07 -14.95 6.04
CA GLY A 41 2.79 -13.85 5.44
C GLY A 41 3.22 -14.12 3.99
N GLN A 42 2.66 -15.14 3.36
CA GLN A 42 2.86 -15.41 1.94
C GLN A 42 2.07 -14.39 1.13
N LEU A 43 2.70 -13.87 0.10
CA LEU A 43 2.09 -12.92 -0.83
C LEU A 43 0.97 -13.59 -1.63
N ILE A 44 -0.21 -12.97 -1.63
CA ILE A 44 -1.38 -13.37 -2.41
C ILE A 44 -1.47 -12.55 -3.70
N THR A 45 -1.45 -11.23 -3.57
CA THR A 45 -1.48 -10.27 -4.69
C THR A 45 -0.88 -8.94 -4.26
N GLN A 46 -0.46 -8.11 -5.21
CA GLN A 46 0.15 -6.81 -4.93
C GLN A 46 -0.10 -5.79 -6.03
N HIS A 47 0.10 -4.52 -5.68
CA HIS A 47 0.25 -3.43 -6.62
C HIS A 47 1.45 -2.57 -6.20
N ASP A 48 2.37 -2.36 -7.14
CA ASP A 48 3.61 -1.62 -6.98
C ASP A 48 3.70 -0.52 -8.03
N GLY A 49 3.98 0.71 -7.62
CA GLY A 49 4.17 1.80 -8.57
C GLY A 49 4.37 3.16 -7.91
N GLU A 50 4.65 4.16 -8.74
CA GLU A 50 4.61 5.56 -8.30
C GLU A 50 3.19 5.92 -7.83
N PRO A 51 3.04 6.80 -6.82
CA PRO A 51 1.73 7.24 -6.39
C PRO A 51 0.91 7.83 -7.52
N TRP A 52 -0.37 7.47 -7.58
CA TRP A 52 -1.25 7.83 -8.68
C TRP A 52 -2.69 8.03 -8.22
N TRP A 53 -3.37 9.03 -8.81
CA TRP A 53 -4.81 9.20 -8.64
C TRP A 53 -5.55 9.43 -9.98
N GLU A 54 -5.86 10.68 -10.31
CA GLU A 54 -6.35 11.08 -11.64
C GLU A 54 -5.21 11.44 -12.59
N LEU A 55 -4.06 11.78 -12.02
CA LEU A 55 -2.82 12.16 -12.66
C LEU A 55 -1.65 11.51 -11.89
N PRO A 56 -0.44 11.42 -12.48
CA PRO A 56 0.72 10.96 -11.74
C PRO A 56 1.04 11.91 -10.59
N LEU A 57 1.41 11.36 -9.44
CA LEU A 57 1.74 12.10 -8.22
C LEU A 57 3.16 11.76 -7.73
N PRO A 58 4.22 12.05 -8.49
CA PRO A 58 5.57 11.69 -8.09
C PRO A 58 5.92 12.31 -6.73
N THR A 59 6.46 11.53 -5.79
CA THR A 59 6.62 11.99 -4.40
C THR A 59 7.47 13.25 -4.26
N SER A 60 8.38 13.51 -5.20
CA SER A 60 9.20 14.74 -5.20
C SER A 60 8.41 16.03 -5.43
N THR A 61 7.19 15.95 -5.96
CA THR A 61 6.36 17.14 -6.21
C THR A 61 5.47 17.51 -5.02
N TRP A 62 5.38 16.64 -4.01
CA TRP A 62 4.48 16.81 -2.88
C TRP A 62 4.92 17.98 -2.00
N GLN A 63 3.98 18.87 -1.67
CA GLN A 63 4.29 20.01 -0.81
C GLN A 63 4.15 19.64 0.67
N PRO A 64 5.06 20.11 1.56
CA PRO A 64 4.91 19.87 2.99
C PRO A 64 3.56 20.36 3.52
N GLY A 65 2.88 19.50 4.27
CA GLY A 65 1.54 19.74 4.81
C GLY A 65 0.39 19.33 3.89
N GLU A 66 0.64 19.10 2.60
CA GLU A 66 -0.35 18.64 1.63
C GLU A 66 -0.84 17.23 1.96
N THR A 67 -2.12 16.95 1.70
CA THR A 67 -2.71 15.61 1.81
C THR A 67 -3.14 15.11 0.44
N LEU A 68 -2.63 13.96 0.04
CA LEU A 68 -2.82 13.37 -1.28
C LEU A 68 -3.48 12.00 -1.17
N ARG A 69 -4.24 11.64 -2.20
CA ARG A 69 -4.84 10.32 -2.36
C ARG A 69 -4.05 9.53 -3.37
N ASP A 70 -3.89 8.24 -3.10
CA ASP A 70 -3.10 7.33 -3.92
C ASP A 70 -3.84 6.00 -4.07
N ARG A 71 -4.18 5.61 -5.29
CA ARG A 71 -5.09 4.49 -5.58
C ARG A 71 -4.32 3.27 -6.06
N HIS A 72 -4.46 2.18 -5.32
CA HIS A 72 -3.94 0.87 -5.67
C HIS A 72 -5.09 -0.09 -5.93
N VAL A 73 -5.00 -0.87 -7.00
CA VAL A 73 -5.98 -1.89 -7.36
C VAL A 73 -5.31 -3.26 -7.25
N LEU A 74 -5.84 -4.09 -6.37
CA LEU A 74 -5.37 -5.46 -6.16
C LEU A 74 -6.39 -6.42 -6.78
N ALA A 75 -6.02 -7.06 -7.88
CA ALA A 75 -6.83 -8.14 -8.44
C ALA A 75 -6.72 -9.37 -7.53
N LEU A 76 -7.83 -9.74 -6.88
CA LEU A 76 -7.85 -10.93 -6.02
C LEU A 76 -7.91 -12.18 -6.90
N PRO A 77 -7.14 -13.24 -6.59
CA PRO A 77 -7.26 -14.50 -7.30
C PRO A 77 -8.70 -15.04 -7.24
N PRO A 78 -9.25 -15.61 -8.33
CA PRO A 78 -10.62 -16.13 -8.36
C PRO A 78 -10.79 -17.41 -7.51
N ASP A 79 -9.69 -18.09 -7.19
CA ASP A 79 -9.61 -19.28 -6.35
C ASP A 79 -9.15 -18.97 -4.92
N LEU A 80 -9.09 -17.69 -4.55
CA LEU A 80 -8.68 -17.26 -3.22
C LEU A 80 -9.62 -17.85 -2.15
N PRO A 81 -9.14 -18.69 -1.23
CA PRO A 81 -9.99 -19.32 -0.23
C PRO A 81 -10.63 -18.29 0.73
N PRO A 82 -11.80 -18.61 1.31
CA PRO A 82 -12.32 -17.86 2.46
C PRO A 82 -11.29 -17.81 3.60
N GLY A 83 -11.17 -16.66 4.26
CA GLY A 83 -10.19 -16.48 5.32
C GLY A 83 -9.85 -15.02 5.57
N THR A 84 -8.89 -14.83 6.47
CA THR A 84 -8.36 -13.52 6.87
C THR A 84 -7.03 -13.26 6.19
N TYR A 85 -6.94 -12.14 5.49
CA TYR A 85 -5.74 -11.67 4.81
C TYR A 85 -5.32 -10.32 5.36
N ARG A 86 -4.02 -10.00 5.32
CA ARG A 86 -3.47 -8.76 5.87
C ARG A 86 -2.95 -7.87 4.77
N LEU A 87 -3.25 -6.57 4.87
CA LEU A 87 -2.73 -5.56 3.98
C LEU A 87 -1.47 -4.92 4.55
N GLN A 88 -0.41 -4.94 3.76
CA GLN A 88 0.87 -4.32 4.07
C GLN A 88 1.18 -3.22 3.06
N VAL A 89 1.66 -2.09 3.54
CA VAL A 89 2.09 -0.97 2.71
C VAL A 89 3.49 -0.54 3.05
N GLY A 90 4.29 -0.23 2.03
CA GLY A 90 5.58 0.37 2.24
C GLY A 90 6.00 1.20 1.05
N VAL A 91 7.14 1.85 1.22
CA VAL A 91 7.74 2.78 0.25
C VAL A 91 9.11 2.25 -0.10
N TYR A 92 9.52 2.36 -1.36
CA TYR A 92 10.81 1.87 -1.80
C TYR A 92 11.41 2.73 -2.93
N TYR A 93 12.72 2.60 -3.09
CA TYR A 93 13.47 3.16 -4.20
C TYR A 93 13.29 2.26 -5.44
N TRP A 94 12.71 2.78 -6.52
CA TRP A 94 12.50 1.99 -7.74
C TRP A 94 13.82 1.46 -8.33
N GLU A 95 14.90 2.22 -8.22
CA GLU A 95 16.17 1.95 -8.88
C GLU A 95 16.89 0.72 -8.32
N ASN A 96 16.75 0.44 -7.03
CA ASN A 96 17.45 -0.66 -6.34
C ASN A 96 16.52 -1.58 -5.53
N LEU A 97 15.21 -1.31 -5.54
CA LEU A 97 14.17 -2.02 -4.82
C LEU A 97 14.32 -2.02 -3.29
N GLU A 98 15.14 -1.11 -2.75
CA GLU A 98 15.35 -0.98 -1.31
C GLU A 98 14.12 -0.36 -0.65
N ARG A 99 13.56 -1.06 0.33
CA ARG A 99 12.42 -0.56 1.11
C ARG A 99 12.89 0.41 2.17
N LEU A 100 12.18 1.54 2.28
CA LEU A 100 12.41 2.52 3.32
C LEU A 100 11.96 1.96 4.68
N PRO A 101 12.67 2.29 5.77
CA PRO A 101 12.26 1.90 7.10
C PRO A 101 11.04 2.70 7.57
N VAL A 102 10.14 2.02 8.27
CA VAL A 102 9.17 2.64 9.15
C VAL A 102 9.89 3.02 10.44
N LEU A 103 9.78 4.30 10.82
CA LEU A 103 10.43 4.83 12.01
C LEU A 103 9.42 5.06 13.12
N GLU A 104 9.71 4.55 14.32
CA GLU A 104 9.03 4.93 15.55
C GLU A 104 10.01 5.66 16.46
N ASN A 105 9.68 6.90 16.84
CA ASN A 105 10.57 7.77 17.63
C ASN A 105 12.00 7.88 17.04
N GLY A 106 12.12 7.83 15.71
CA GLY A 106 13.39 7.89 14.98
C GLY A 106 14.15 6.57 14.86
N VAL A 107 13.61 5.46 15.39
CA VAL A 107 14.22 4.13 15.33
C VAL A 107 13.53 3.29 14.25
N PRO A 108 14.27 2.64 13.33
CA PRO A 108 13.70 1.67 12.40
C PRO A 108 13.07 0.49 13.13
N VAL A 109 11.79 0.23 12.88
CA VAL A 109 11.06 -0.90 13.49
C VAL A 109 10.58 -1.92 12.47
N ASN A 110 10.39 -1.52 11.21
CA ASN A 110 9.98 -2.37 10.11
C ASN A 110 10.30 -1.69 8.76
N ASN A 111 9.92 -2.28 7.63
CA ASN A 111 9.95 -1.67 6.29
C ASN A 111 8.59 -1.64 5.58
N PHE A 112 7.54 -1.92 6.34
CA PHE A 112 6.14 -1.79 5.95
C PHE A 112 5.29 -1.45 7.17
N VAL A 113 4.11 -0.89 6.92
CA VAL A 113 3.02 -0.71 7.89
C VAL A 113 1.91 -1.70 7.55
N GLU A 114 1.42 -2.40 8.56
CA GLU A 114 0.19 -3.20 8.43
C GLU A 114 -1.01 -2.25 8.56
N LEU A 115 -1.89 -2.23 7.56
CA LEU A 115 -3.05 -1.36 7.55
C LEU A 115 -4.23 -1.98 8.30
N GLY A 116 -4.56 -3.22 7.96
CA GLY A 116 -5.67 -3.97 8.54
C GLY A 116 -5.94 -5.25 7.76
N ASN A 117 -7.05 -5.91 8.10
CA ASN A 117 -7.41 -7.20 7.55
C ASN A 117 -8.50 -7.09 6.47
N LEU A 118 -8.40 -7.93 5.46
CA LEU A 118 -9.48 -8.30 4.54
C LEU A 118 -10.06 -9.65 5.00
N GLU A 119 -11.34 -9.69 5.28
CA GLU A 119 -12.07 -10.92 5.59
C GLU A 119 -12.88 -11.35 4.36
N LEU A 120 -12.62 -12.56 3.87
CA LEU A 120 -13.42 -13.17 2.81
C LEU A 120 -14.33 -14.25 3.42
N GLY A 121 -15.64 -14.09 3.21
CA GLY A 121 -16.67 -14.99 3.73
C GLY A 121 -16.70 -16.36 3.05
N GLN A 122 -17.33 -17.33 3.73
CA GLN A 122 -17.71 -18.62 3.15
C GLN A 122 -18.94 -18.50 2.26
#